data_AF-A0A355IRU3-F1
#
_entry.id   AF-A0A355IRU3-F1
#
_cell.length_a   1.000
_cell.length_b   1.000
_cell.length_c   1.000
_cell.angle_alpha   90.00
_cell.angle_beta   90.00
_cell.angle_gamma   90.00
#
_symmetry.space_group_name_H-M   'P 1'
#
loop_
_entity.id
_entity.type
_entity.pdbx_description
1 polymer ?
#
loop_
_entity_poly.entity_id
_entity_poly.type
_entity_poly.pdbx_seq_one_letter_code
_entity_poly.pdbx_strand_id
1 'polypeptide(L)' 'MEHLVIDLKEKLITRKKNENDALLKLDKEADRERILISAGKIFELEFLINSINEMLVYSEKSKKIEK' A
#
# COMPACT_ATOMS: atom_id res chain seq x y z
N MET A 1 -6.75 7.01 17.27
CA MET A 1 -5.53 6.94 16.45
C MET A 1 -5.40 5.60 15.74
N GLU A 2 -5.47 4.46 16.45
CA GLU A 2 -5.37 3.12 15.84
C GLU A 2 -6.40 2.87 14.72
N HIS A 3 -7.68 3.18 14.94
CA HIS A 3 -8.71 3.09 13.89
C HIS A 3 -8.43 3.97 12.65
N LEU A 4 -7.81 5.15 12.85
CA LEU A 4 -7.43 6.03 11.74
C LEU A 4 -6.28 5.43 10.92
N VAL A 5 -5.32 4.78 11.59
CA VAL A 5 -4.20 4.10 10.94
C VAL A 5 -4.69 2.87 10.16
N ILE A 6 -5.65 2.13 10.72
CA ILE A 6 -6.29 0.98 10.04
C ILE A 6 -7.05 1.46 8.79
N ASP A 7 -7.87 2.51 8.90
CA ASP A 7 -8.58 3.10 7.75
C ASP A 7 -7.60 3.59 6.65
N LEU A 8 -6.50 4.22 7.04
CA LEU A 8 -5.46 4.63 6.09
C LEU A 8 -4.85 3.41 5.37
N LYS A 9 -4.55 2.33 6.09
CA LYS A 9 -4.04 1.09 5.50
C LYS A 9 -5.02 0.52 4.46
N GLU A 10 -6.30 0.46 4.79
CA GLU A 10 -7.33 -0.04 3.87
C GLU A 10 -7.47 0.82 2.61
N LYS A 11 -7.41 2.15 2.75
CA LYS A 11 -7.38 3.08 1.62
C LYS A 11 -6.17 2.86 0.72
N LEU A 12 -4.98 2.64 1.30
CA LEU A 12 -3.77 2.35 0.53
C LEU A 12 -3.85 1.01 -0.20
N ILE A 13 -4.38 -0.04 0.45
CA ILE A 13 -4.61 -1.35 -0.19
C ILE A 13 -5.58 -1.20 -1.37
N THR A 14 -6.67 -0.46 -1.18
CA THR A 14 -7.65 -0.19 -2.24
C THR A 14 -7.02 0.55 -3.41
N ARG A 15 -6.19 1.57 -3.12
CA ARG A 15 -5.47 2.32 -4.14
C ARG A 15 -4.48 1.45 -4.92
N LYS A 16 -3.75 0.57 -4.23
CA LYS A 16 -2.84 -0.40 -4.87
C LYS A 16 -3.60 -1.33 -5.82
N LYS A 17 -4.76 -1.84 -5.37
CA LYS A 17 -5.63 -2.67 -6.21
C LYS A 17 -6.06 -1.94 -7.47
N ASN A 18 -6.51 -0.69 -7.35
CA ASN A 18 -6.93 0.11 -8.49
C ASN A 18 -5.78 0.37 -9.48
N GLU A 19 -4.56 0.60 -9.00
CA GLU A 19 -3.38 0.79 -9.86
C GLU A 19 -3.01 -0.51 -10.60
N ASN A 20 -3.08 -1.66 -9.92
CA ASN A 20 -2.91 -2.97 -10.56
C ASN A 20 -3.96 -3.24 -11.63
N ASP A 21 -5.24 -2.98 -11.31
CA ASP A 21 -6.35 -3.15 -12.25
C ASP A 21 -6.23 -2.22 -13.47
N ALA A 22 -5.66 -1.03 -13.28
CA ALA A 22 -5.34 -0.11 -14.38
C ALA A 22 -4.19 -0.65 -15.24
N LEU A 23 -3.12 -1.15 -14.62
CA LEU A 23 -1.95 -1.70 -15.32
C LEU A 23 -2.33 -2.92 -16.18
N LEU A 24 -3.24 -3.77 -15.70
CA LEU A 24 -3.75 -4.93 -16.44
C LEU A 24 -4.51 -4.57 -17.73
N LYS A 25 -4.99 -3.32 -17.85
CA LYS A 25 -5.74 -2.84 -19.02
C LYS A 25 -4.86 -2.14 -20.06
N LEU A 26 -3.59 -1.90 -19.74
CA LEU A 26 -2.65 -1.20 -20.63
C LEU A 26 -2.07 -2.17 -21.67
N ASP A 27 -1.84 -1.66 -22.87
CA ASP A 27 -1.14 -2.41 -23.91
C ASP A 27 0.38 -2.31 -23.71
N LYS A 28 1.09 -3.44 -23.76
CA LYS A 28 2.52 -3.52 -23.40
C LYS A 28 3.42 -2.70 -24.31
N GLU A 29 3.06 -2.55 -25.59
CA GLU A 29 3.89 -1.85 -26.57
C GLU A 29 3.50 -0.37 -26.66
N ALA A 30 2.20 -0.06 -26.64
CA ALA A 30 1.71 1.31 -26.75
C ALA A 30 1.85 2.11 -25.45
N ASP A 31 1.75 1.48 -24.28
CA ASP A 31 1.67 2.16 -22.98
C ASP A 31 2.91 1.97 -22.09
N ARG A 32 4.07 1.62 -22.66
CA ARG A 32 5.30 1.27 -21.92
C ARG A 32 5.67 2.28 -20.82
N GLU A 33 5.59 3.58 -21.10
CA GLU A 33 5.88 4.62 -20.12
C GLU A 33 4.87 4.63 -18.96
N ARG A 34 3.57 4.49 -19.28
CA ARG A 34 2.51 4.43 -18.27
C ARG A 34 2.65 3.20 -17.39
N ILE A 35 3.02 2.06 -17.97
CA ILE A 35 3.30 0.83 -17.24
C ILE A 35 4.46 1.05 -16.25
N LEU A 36 5.54 1.72 -16.67
CA LEU A 36 6.66 2.02 -15.79
C LEU A 36 6.24 2.93 -14.62
N ILE A 37 5.46 3.97 -14.90
CA ILE A 37 4.95 4.88 -13.88
C ILE A 37 4.03 4.14 -12.90
N SER A 38 3.10 3.33 -13.40
CA SER A 38 2.18 2.55 -12.57
C SER A 38 2.91 1.53 -11.71
N ALA A 39 3.94 0.87 -12.25
CA ALA A 39 4.79 -0.05 -11.49
C ALA A 39 5.52 0.67 -10.33
N GLY A 40 6.05 1.87 -10.58
CA GLY A 40 6.66 2.70 -9.53
C GLY A 40 5.66 3.06 -8.42
N LYS A 41 4.45 3.49 -8.78
CA LYS A 41 3.39 3.78 -7.80
C LYS A 41 2.99 2.56 -6.98
N ILE A 42 2.88 1.39 -7.60
CA ILE A 42 2.57 0.14 -6.89
C ILE A 42 3.64 -0.15 -5.84
N PHE A 43 4.92 0.02 -6.19
CA PHE A 43 6.04 -0.18 -5.28
C PHE A 43 6.01 0.79 -4.09
N GLU A 44 5.76 2.07 -4.34
CA GLU A 44 5.60 3.07 -3.27
C GLU A 44 4.43 2.74 -2.33
N LEU A 45 3.30 2.29 -2.89
CA LEU A 45 2.14 1.89 -2.09
C LEU A 45 2.44 0.65 -1.24
N GLU A 46 3.16 -0.33 -1.78
CA GLU A 46 3.61 -1.50 -1.03
C GLU A 46 4.51 -1.13 0.14
N PHE A 47 5.48 -0.25 -0.09
CA PHE A 47 6.34 0.28 0.96
C PHE A 47 5.53 0.90 2.10
N LEU A 48 4.60 1.81 1.78
CA LEU A 48 3.77 2.48 2.79
C LEU A 48 2.89 1.50 3.57
N ILE A 49 2.26 0.55 2.90
CA ILE A 49 1.43 -0.48 3.55
C ILE A 49 2.26 -1.30 4.52
N ASN A 50 3.48 -1.70 4.13
CA ASN A 50 4.38 -2.47 4.97
C ASN A 50 4.85 -1.66 6.18
N SER A 51 5.24 -0.40 6.01
CA SER A 51 5.60 0.47 7.14
C SER A 51 4.45 0.64 8.13
N ILE A 52 3.20 0.77 7.65
CA ILE A 52 2.04 0.83 8.53
C ILE A 52 1.83 -0.48 9.28
N ASN A 53 1.99 -1.63 8.62
CA ASN A 53 1.92 -2.93 9.28
C ASN A 53 2.96 -3.07 10.39
N GLU A 54 4.20 -2.65 10.14
CA GLU A 54 5.26 -2.66 11.14
C GLU A 54 4.91 -1.78 12.35
N MET A 55 4.39 -0.58 12.12
CA MET A 55 3.93 0.32 13.18
C MET A 55 2.79 -0.28 14.02
N LEU A 56 1.82 -0.94 13.38
CA LEU A 56 0.73 -1.62 14.08
C LEU A 56 1.25 -2.77 14.94
N VAL A 57 2.12 -3.62 14.39
CA VAL A 57 2.75 -4.73 15.12
C VAL A 57 3.57 -4.21 16.31
N TYR A 58 4.32 -3.13 16.12
CA TYR A 58 5.07 -2.49 17.19
C TYR A 58 4.14 -1.98 18.29
N SER A 59 3.07 -1.25 17.93
CA SER A 59 2.10 -0.74 18.89
C SER A 59 1.45 -1.85 19.71
N GLU A 60 1.08 -2.97 19.09
CA GLU A 60 0.51 -4.12 19.78
C GLU A 60 1.51 -4.76 20.77
N LYS A 61 2.79 -4.85 20.37
CA LYS A 61 3.85 -5.37 21.25
C LYS A 61 4.08 -4.46 22.45
N SER A 62 4.11 -3.14 22.26
CA SER A 62 4.30 -2.19 23.36
C SER A 62 3.17 -2.26 24.40
N LYS A 63 1.91 -2.41 23.94
CA LYS A 63 0.76 -2.62 24.84
C LYS A 63 0.85 -3.89 25.70
N LYS A 64 1.58 -4.91 25.25
CA LYS A 64 1.81 -6.16 26.02
C LYS A 64 2.90 -6.01 27.08
N ILE A 65 3.84 -5.07 26.91
CA ILE A 65 4.94 -4.82 27.85
C ILE A 65 4.46 -3.94 29.03
N GLU A 66 3.47 -3.08 28.80
CA GLU A 66 2.86 -2.23 29.85
C GLU A 66 1.84 -2.96 30.76
N LYS A 67 1.57 -4.25 30.53
CA LYS A 67 0.69 -5.09 31.36
C LYS A 67 1.49 -6.08 32.20
#